data_AF-A0A6I3JBB2-F1
#
_entry.id   AF-A0A6I3JBB2-F1
#
_cell.length_a   1.000
_cell.length_b   1.000
_cell.length_c   1.000
_cell.angle_alpha   90.00
_cell.angle_beta   90.00
_cell.angle_gamma   90.00
#
_symmetry.space_group_name_H-M   'P 1'
#
loop_
_entity.id
_entity.type
_entity.pdbx_description
1 polymer ?
#
loop_
_entity_poly.entity_id
_entity_poly.type
_entity_poly.pdbx_seq_one_letter_code
_entity_poly.pdbx_strand_id
1 'polypeptide(L)'
;MAKDSRHHAHTVCRAVAKSRRKTRQAATAELWSMSDEDVEATLVEASRLRAQAVALELRLVAEADRRHAGERAGATDTASWWAHRTRQERRVAKGRARLAESLDRHEPTSAALVEGA
;
A
#
# COMPACT_ATOMS: atom_id res chain seq x y z
N MET A 1 0.14 5.70 40.16
CA MET A 1 -0.75 6.07 39.03
C MET A 1 0.02 5.83 37.73
N ALA A 2 -0.20 4.69 37.08
CA ALA A 2 0.45 4.36 35.81
C ALA A 2 -0.37 4.99 34.67
N LYS A 3 0.28 5.85 33.88
CA LYS A 3 -0.32 6.53 32.73
C LYS A 3 -0.65 5.48 31.67
N ASP A 4 -1.94 5.22 31.48
CA ASP A 4 -2.50 4.35 30.44
C ASP A 4 -2.31 5.03 29.07
N SER A 5 -1.06 5.08 28.61
CA SER A 5 -0.68 5.65 27.31
C SER A 5 -1.05 4.65 26.23
N ARG A 6 -2.35 4.53 25.95
CA ARG A 6 -2.85 3.80 24.78
C ARG A 6 -2.24 4.46 23.55
N HIS A 7 -1.19 3.83 23.02
CA HIS A 7 -0.52 4.25 21.80
C HIS A 7 -1.55 4.19 20.67
N HIS A 8 -2.19 5.32 20.37
CA HIS A 8 -3.15 5.39 19.29
C HIS A 8 -2.33 5.22 18.01
N ALA A 9 -2.45 4.06 17.37
CA ALA A 9 -1.81 3.82 16.08
C ALA A 9 -2.17 4.97 15.12
N HIS A 10 -1.15 5.49 14.43
CA HIS A 10 -1.29 6.57 13.46
C HIS A 10 -2.49 6.32 12.53
N THR A 11 -3.23 7.36 12.15
CA THR A 11 -4.48 7.22 11.39
C THR A 11 -4.29 6.40 10.11
N VAL A 12 -3.14 6.54 9.42
CA VAL A 12 -2.79 5.71 8.25
C VAL A 12 -2.68 4.21 8.60
N CYS A 13 -2.07 3.85 9.73
CA CYS A 13 -1.97 2.44 10.16
C CYS A 13 -3.35 1.82 10.39
N ARG A 14 -4.25 2.57 11.04
CA ARG A 14 -5.63 2.14 11.28
C ARG A 14 -6.42 2.00 9.97
N ALA A 15 -6.23 2.95 9.04
CA ALA A 15 -6.86 2.91 7.73
C ALA A 15 -6.42 1.66 6.94
N VAL A 16 -5.12 1.39 6.85
CA VAL A 16 -4.58 0.20 6.16
C VAL A 16 -5.13 -1.09 6.78
N ALA A 17 -5.13 -1.21 8.11
CA ALA A 17 -5.66 -2.39 8.79
C ALA A 17 -7.16 -2.61 8.51
N LYS A 18 -7.95 -1.52 8.52
CA LYS A 18 -9.39 -1.57 8.20
C LYS A 18 -9.64 -1.96 6.74
N SER A 19 -8.92 -1.34 5.80
CA SER A 19 -9.04 -1.64 4.36
C SER A 19 -8.65 -3.09 4.09
N ARG A 20 -7.50 -3.57 4.60
CA ARG A 20 -7.07 -4.97 4.44
C ARG A 20 -8.12 -5.96 4.94
N ARG A 21 -8.75 -5.69 6.08
CA ARG A 21 -9.82 -6.55 6.63
C ARG A 21 -11.03 -6.59 5.69
N LYS A 22 -11.51 -5.43 5.24
CA LYS A 22 -12.66 -5.32 4.33
C LYS A 22 -12.39 -6.00 2.99
N THR A 23 -11.22 -5.76 2.39
CA THR A 23 -10.82 -6.40 1.12
C THR A 23 -10.73 -7.92 1.28
N ARG A 24 -10.15 -8.42 2.38
CA ARG A 24 -10.12 -9.87 2.64
C ARG A 24 -11.53 -10.45 2.75
N GLN A 25 -12.43 -9.79 3.48
CA GLN A 25 -13.81 -10.24 3.63
C GLN A 25 -14.53 -10.32 2.26
N ALA A 26 -14.39 -9.30 1.43
CA ALA A 26 -14.96 -9.28 0.08
C ALA A 26 -14.35 -10.37 -0.83
N ALA A 27 -13.03 -10.57 -0.77
CA ALA A 27 -12.34 -11.58 -1.57
C ALA A 27 -12.68 -13.04 -1.20
N THR A 28 -13.33 -13.27 -0.06
CA THR A 28 -13.82 -14.59 0.38
C THR A 28 -15.32 -14.77 0.24
N ALA A 29 -16.03 -13.80 -0.34
CA ALA A 29 -17.47 -13.87 -0.58
C ALA A 29 -17.79 -14.66 -1.86
N GLU A 30 -19.04 -15.12 -1.98
CA GLU A 30 -19.52 -15.89 -3.12
C GLU A 30 -19.87 -15.01 -4.32
N LEU A 31 -18.91 -14.86 -5.25
CA LEU A 31 -19.06 -13.98 -6.43
C LEU A 31 -20.07 -14.49 -7.47
N TRP A 32 -20.36 -15.79 -7.50
CA TRP A 32 -21.30 -16.38 -8.46
C TRP A 32 -22.75 -15.87 -8.29
N SER A 33 -23.05 -15.30 -7.12
CA SER A 33 -24.36 -14.72 -6.79
C SER A 33 -24.53 -13.28 -7.28
N MET A 34 -23.45 -12.65 -7.79
CA MET A 34 -23.49 -11.30 -8.32
C MET A 34 -24.16 -11.28 -9.70
N SER A 35 -24.87 -10.19 -10.00
CA SER A 35 -25.31 -9.93 -11.38
C SER A 35 -24.11 -9.56 -12.27
N ASP A 36 -24.24 -9.70 -13.58
CA ASP A 36 -23.19 -9.31 -14.53
C ASP A 36 -22.82 -7.82 -14.37
N GLU A 37 -23.83 -6.95 -14.19
CA GLU A 37 -23.64 -5.50 -13.95
C GLU A 37 -22.85 -5.24 -12.66
N ASP A 38 -23.17 -5.97 -11.58
CA ASP A 38 -22.42 -5.85 -10.33
C ASP A 38 -20.96 -6.29 -10.48
N VAL A 39 -20.70 -7.35 -11.26
CA VAL A 39 -19.34 -7.86 -11.51
C VAL A 39 -18.52 -6.82 -12.28
N GLU A 40 -19.08 -6.28 -13.36
CA GLU A 40 -18.41 -5.27 -14.19
C GLU A 40 -18.11 -3.99 -13.40
N ALA A 41 -19.11 -3.45 -12.70
CA ALA A 41 -18.94 -2.26 -11.88
C ALA A 41 -17.92 -2.48 -10.74
N THR A 42 -18.00 -3.63 -10.05
CA THR A 42 -17.09 -3.97 -8.96
C THR A 42 -15.65 -4.18 -9.45
N LEU A 43 -15.44 -4.70 -10.66
CA LEU A 43 -14.11 -4.87 -11.24
C LEU A 43 -13.40 -3.52 -11.47
N VAL A 44 -14.14 -2.50 -11.92
CA VAL A 44 -13.63 -1.14 -12.08
C VAL A 44 -13.27 -0.55 -10.71
N GLU A 45 -14.16 -0.64 -9.73
CA GLU A 45 -13.90 -0.12 -8.38
C GLU A 45 -12.76 -0.87 -7.67
N ALA A 46 -12.62 -2.18 -7.87
CA ALA A 46 -11.50 -2.96 -7.36
C ALA A 46 -10.17 -2.52 -8.00
N SER A 47 -10.18 -2.13 -9.27
CA SER A 47 -9.02 -1.60 -9.97
C SER A 47 -8.59 -0.24 -9.40
N ARG A 48 -9.55 0.65 -9.13
CA ARG A 48 -9.30 1.93 -8.45
C ARG A 48 -8.75 1.72 -7.03
N LEU A 49 -9.37 0.83 -6.25
CA LEU A 49 -8.91 0.46 -4.91
C LEU A 49 -7.47 -0.05 -4.94
N ARG A 50 -7.11 -0.87 -5.93
CA ARG A 50 -5.73 -1.35 -6.13
C ARG A 50 -4.77 -0.21 -6.42
N ALA A 51 -5.12 0.71 -7.32
CA ALA A 51 -4.29 1.88 -7.64
C ALA A 51 -4.04 2.74 -6.38
N GLN A 52 -5.07 3.02 -5.60
CA GLN A 52 -4.96 3.77 -4.34
C GLN A 52 -4.09 3.06 -3.30
N ALA A 53 -4.22 1.74 -3.18
CA ALA A 53 -3.39 0.94 -2.28
C ALA A 53 -1.91 0.98 -2.71
N VAL A 54 -1.64 0.92 -4.02
CA VAL A 54 -0.29 1.07 -4.57
C VAL A 54 0.26 2.48 -4.33
N ALA A 55 -0.54 3.52 -4.54
CA ALA A 55 -0.14 4.90 -4.26
C ALA A 55 0.32 5.08 -2.81
N LEU A 56 -0.44 4.53 -1.86
CA LEU A 56 -0.08 4.53 -0.45
C LEU A 56 1.20 3.72 -0.17
N GLU A 57 1.35 2.55 -0.77
CA GLU A 57 2.56 1.72 -0.63
C GLU A 57 3.81 2.45 -1.14
N LEU A 58 3.71 3.14 -2.29
CA LEU A 58 4.80 3.94 -2.85
C LEU A 58 5.20 5.11 -1.94
N ARG A 59 4.21 5.83 -1.38
CA ARG A 59 4.48 6.89 -0.40
C ARG A 59 5.14 6.37 0.87
N LEU A 60 4.72 5.19 1.34
CA LEU A 60 5.30 4.55 2.53
C LEU A 60 6.72 4.05 2.28
N VAL A 61 7.05 3.52 1.10
CA VAL A 61 8.43 3.10 0.81
C VAL A 61 9.36 4.30 0.65
N ALA A 62 8.91 5.41 0.02
CA ALA A 62 9.68 6.65 -0.03
C ALA A 62 9.96 7.18 1.39
N GLU A 63 8.96 7.16 2.27
CA GLU A 63 9.15 7.56 3.66
C GLU A 63 10.04 6.59 4.45
N ALA A 64 9.95 5.29 4.19
CA ALA A 64 10.84 4.30 4.79
C ALA A 64 12.30 4.53 4.36
N ASP A 65 12.50 4.94 3.10
CA ASP A 65 13.80 5.25 2.54
C ASP A 65 14.41 6.51 3.17
N ARG A 66 13.62 7.59 3.28
CA ARG A 66 14.01 8.81 4.04
C ARG A 66 14.38 8.53 5.50
N ARG A 67 13.84 7.46 6.08
CA ARG A 67 14.13 7.00 7.45
C ARG A 67 15.20 5.92 7.53
N HIS A 68 15.90 5.65 6.43
CA HIS A 68 16.96 4.64 6.31
C HIS A 68 16.52 3.27 6.87
N ALA A 69 15.27 2.87 6.59
CA ALA A 69 14.68 1.65 7.17
C ALA A 69 15.47 0.39 6.81
N GLY A 70 16.06 0.34 5.61
CA GLY A 70 16.94 -0.75 5.19
C GLY A 70 18.19 -0.85 6.06
N GLU A 71 18.94 0.24 6.18
CA GLU A 71 20.18 0.30 6.97
C GLU A 71 19.93 -0.03 8.44
N ARG A 72 18.87 0.55 9.03
CA ARG A 72 18.46 0.27 10.41
C ARG A 72 18.10 -1.19 10.66
N ALA A 73 17.74 -1.94 9.61
CA ALA A 73 17.43 -3.35 9.67
C ALA A 73 18.59 -4.25 9.20
N GLY A 74 19.78 -3.69 8.94
CA GLY A 74 20.95 -4.42 8.45
C GLY A 74 20.87 -4.85 6.98
N ALA A 75 19.93 -4.31 6.21
CA ALA A 75 19.84 -4.55 4.77
C ALA A 75 20.68 -3.52 4.00
N THR A 76 21.11 -3.89 2.78
CA THR A 76 21.87 -2.99 1.90
C THR A 76 21.10 -1.72 1.53
N ASP A 77 19.77 -1.78 1.49
CA ASP A 77 18.90 -0.65 1.17
C ASP A 77 17.43 -0.97 1.52
N THR A 78 16.59 0.05 1.51
CA THR A 78 15.16 -0.04 1.85
C THR A 78 14.40 -1.00 0.94
N ALA A 79 14.67 -0.99 -0.37
CA ALA A 79 13.98 -1.87 -1.31
C ALA A 79 14.31 -3.35 -1.08
N SER A 80 15.55 -3.67 -0.71
CA SER A 80 15.98 -5.02 -0.34
C SER A 80 15.39 -5.48 0.98
N TRP A 81 15.33 -4.60 1.98
CA TRP A 81 14.60 -4.88 3.22
C TRP A 81 13.12 -5.16 2.95
N TRP A 82 12.46 -4.30 2.17
CA TRP A 82 11.06 -4.42 1.83
C TRP A 82 10.77 -5.69 1.04
N ALA A 83 11.59 -6.02 0.03
CA ALA A 83 11.50 -7.25 -0.75
C ALA A 83 11.50 -8.50 0.15
N HIS A 84 12.47 -8.56 1.06
CA HIS A 84 12.60 -9.66 2.01
C HIS A 84 11.40 -9.76 2.95
N ARG A 85 10.94 -8.63 3.53
CA ARG A 85 9.84 -8.61 4.50
C ARG A 85 8.48 -8.96 3.91
N THR A 86 8.22 -8.64 2.65
CA THR A 86 6.96 -8.97 1.99
C THR A 86 7.04 -10.19 1.08
N ARG A 87 8.21 -10.85 1.02
CA ARG A 87 8.47 -12.01 0.14
C ARG A 87 8.15 -11.73 -1.34
N GLN A 88 8.42 -10.52 -1.80
CA GLN A 88 8.29 -10.15 -3.22
C GLN A 88 9.65 -10.23 -3.91
N GLU A 89 9.63 -10.35 -5.23
CA GLU A 89 10.85 -10.32 -6.03
C GLU A 89 11.62 -9.01 -5.83
N ARG A 90 12.94 -9.13 -5.65
CA ARG A 90 13.81 -7.97 -5.43
C ARG A 90 13.74 -6.97 -6.59
N ARG A 91 13.63 -7.45 -7.84
CA ARG A 91 13.49 -6.60 -9.03
C ARG A 91 12.21 -5.75 -8.97
N VAL A 92 11.09 -6.33 -8.54
CA VAL A 92 9.81 -5.64 -8.40
C VAL A 92 9.90 -4.56 -7.32
N ALA A 93 10.40 -4.90 -6.13
CA ALA A 93 10.57 -3.94 -5.04
C ALA A 93 11.49 -2.76 -5.44
N LYS A 94 12.59 -3.05 -6.13
CA LYS A 94 13.52 -2.04 -6.67
C LYS A 94 12.86 -1.12 -7.70
N GLY A 95 12.10 -1.69 -8.62
CA GLY A 95 11.33 -0.92 -9.61
C GLY A 95 10.33 0.02 -8.94
N ARG A 96 9.60 -0.49 -7.93
CA ARG A 96 8.63 0.31 -7.17
C ARG A 96 9.29 1.39 -6.32
N ALA A 97 10.44 1.12 -5.70
CA ALA A 97 11.18 2.15 -4.96
C ALA A 97 11.61 3.31 -5.87
N ARG A 98 12.11 3.02 -7.08
CA ARG A 98 12.44 4.05 -8.09
C ARG A 98 11.21 4.80 -8.59
N LEU A 99 10.09 4.10 -8.77
CA LEU A 99 8.82 4.75 -9.11
C LEU A 99 8.38 5.71 -8.00
N ALA A 100 8.46 5.31 -6.73
CA ALA A 100 8.12 6.16 -5.60
C ALA A 100 8.97 7.44 -5.58
N GLU A 101 10.29 7.31 -5.77
CA GLU A 101 11.20 8.46 -5.88
C GLU A 101 10.87 9.38 -7.08
N SER A 102 10.41 8.79 -8.20
CA SER A 102 10.04 9.56 -9.38
C SER A 102 8.73 10.31 -9.19
N LEU A 103 7.75 9.70 -8.52
CA LEU A 103 6.45 10.32 -8.22
C LEU A 103 6.56 11.51 -7.26
N ASP A 104 7.56 11.52 -6.37
CA ASP A 104 7.86 12.69 -5.53
C ASP A 104 8.18 13.95 -6.38
N ARG A 105 8.53 13.78 -7.66
CA ARG A 105 8.78 14.88 -8.62
C ARG A 105 7.65 15.10 -9.62
N HIS A 106 6.58 14.31 -9.58
CA HIS A 106 5.48 14.33 -10.55
C HIS A 106 4.12 14.35 -9.85
N GLU A 107 3.78 15.51 -9.26
CA GLU A 107 2.57 15.70 -8.47
C GLU A 107 1.26 15.33 -9.20
N PRO A 108 1.03 15.67 -10.49
CA PRO A 108 -0.21 15.29 -11.17
C PRO A 108 -0.42 13.78 -11.23
N THR A 109 0.64 13.01 -11.48
CA THR A 109 0.58 11.54 -11.52
C THR A 109 0.37 10.96 -10.13
N SER A 110 1.04 11.52 -9.12
CA SER A 110 0.85 11.14 -7.72
C SER A 110 -0.59 11.35 -7.26
N ALA A 111 -1.18 12.51 -7.57
CA ALA A 111 -2.57 12.83 -7.28
C ALA A 111 -3.55 11.90 -7.99
N ALA A 112 -3.34 11.63 -9.29
CA ALA A 112 -4.20 10.72 -10.05
C ALA A 112 -4.22 9.30 -9.46
N LEU A 113 -3.06 8.77 -9.04
CA LEU A 113 -2.98 7.46 -8.38
C LEU A 113 -3.72 7.43 -7.03
N VAL A 114 -3.74 8.55 -6.29
CA VAL A 114 -4.51 8.68 -5.04
C VAL A 114 -6.02 8.71 -5.30
N GLU A 115 -6.45 9.22 -6.45
CA GLU A 115 -7.85 9.16 -6.90
C GLU A 115 -8.23 7.80 -7.52
N GLY A 116 -7.25 6.94 -7.79
CA GLY A 116 -7.45 5.57 -8.29
C GLY A 116 -7.34 5.40 -9.81
N ALA A 117 -6.66 6.33 -10.50
CA ALA A 117 -6.36 6.26 -11.92
C ALA A 117 -5.25 5.24 -12.28
#